data_AF-A0A094EUC9-F1
#
_entry.id   AF-A0A094EUC9-F1
#
_cell.length_a   1.000
_cell.length_b   1.000
_cell.length_c   1.000
_cell.angle_alpha   90.00
_cell.angle_beta   90.00
_cell.angle_gamma   90.00
#
_symmetry.space_group_name_H-M   'P 1'
#
loop_
_entity.id
_entity.type
_entity.pdbx_description
1 polymer ?
#
loop_
_entity_poly.entity_id
_entity_poly.type
_entity_poly.pdbx_seq_one_letter_code
_entity_poly.pdbx_strand_id
1 'polypeptide(L)'
;MTDAPQANGLTTPIATGYPAPKFERTQTQPENPFAALIPDQHIAIIPSFTLESGVTLYNAPLAYSTRGTLSPDGDNAMVICHALTGSADVSDWWGPLLGPGRAFDISRFFVICMNSLGSPYGSASPVTNKDGNPANERYGPEFPLTTIRDDVK
;
A
#
# COMPACT_ATOMS: atom_id res chain seq x y z
N MET A 1 48.15 5.37 10.87
CA MET A 1 46.99 4.59 11.37
C MET A 1 45.81 5.11 10.58
N THR A 2 45.53 4.49 9.45
CA THR A 2 44.54 4.95 8.46
C THR A 2 43.45 3.89 8.37
N ASP A 3 42.23 4.28 8.70
CA ASP A 3 41.04 3.44 8.64
C ASP A 3 40.74 3.02 7.20
N ALA A 4 40.54 1.72 7.00
CA ALA A 4 39.99 1.14 5.78
C ALA A 4 38.45 1.21 5.84
N PRO A 5 37.75 1.62 4.77
CA PRO A 5 36.30 1.63 4.76
C PRO A 5 35.74 0.20 4.69
N GLN A 6 34.79 -0.09 5.58
CA GLN A 6 34.06 -1.36 5.62
C GLN A 6 33.28 -1.57 4.32
N ALA A 7 33.44 -2.76 3.74
CA ALA A 7 32.74 -3.19 2.55
C ALA A 7 31.23 -3.25 2.81
N ASN A 8 30.45 -2.56 1.95
CA ASN A 8 29.00 -2.73 1.86
C ASN A 8 28.71 -4.19 1.48
N GLY A 9 28.28 -4.98 2.45
CA GLY A 9 27.74 -6.31 2.23
C GLY A 9 26.48 -6.22 1.39
N LEU A 10 26.62 -6.49 0.08
CA LEU A 10 25.51 -6.84 -0.79
C LEU A 10 24.87 -8.10 -0.23
N THR A 11 23.81 -7.95 0.55
CA THR A 11 22.93 -9.06 0.89
C THR A 11 22.23 -9.50 -0.39
N THR A 12 22.61 -10.68 -0.88
CA THR A 12 21.94 -11.35 -1.98
C THR A 12 20.43 -11.41 -1.68
N PRO A 13 19.54 -10.97 -2.59
CA PRO A 13 18.12 -11.13 -2.39
C PRO A 13 17.84 -12.63 -2.27
N ILE A 14 17.22 -13.03 -1.15
CA ILE A 14 16.63 -14.36 -1.01
C ILE A 14 15.62 -14.47 -2.15
N ALA A 15 15.83 -15.44 -3.04
CA ALA A 15 14.88 -15.76 -4.09
C ALA A 15 13.61 -16.28 -3.42
N THR A 16 12.68 -15.38 -3.13
CA THR A 16 11.32 -15.76 -2.82
C THR A 16 10.74 -16.35 -4.10
N GLY A 17 10.08 -17.50 -4.05
CA GLY A 17 9.50 -18.17 -5.22
C GLY A 17 8.37 -17.39 -5.92
N TYR A 18 8.27 -16.08 -5.66
CA TYR A 18 7.28 -15.18 -6.22
C TYR A 18 7.84 -14.51 -7.47
N PRO A 19 7.06 -14.39 -8.55
CA PRO A 19 7.47 -13.64 -9.72
C PRO A 19 7.82 -12.20 -9.35
N ALA A 20 8.77 -11.61 -10.10
CA ALA A 20 9.20 -10.23 -9.91
C ALA A 20 7.99 -9.27 -9.81
N PRO A 21 8.09 -8.18 -9.02
CA PRO A 21 6.97 -7.28 -8.82
C PRO A 21 6.45 -6.79 -10.17
N LYS A 22 5.16 -7.07 -10.46
CA LYS A 22 4.49 -6.62 -11.70
C LYS A 22 4.24 -5.10 -11.72
N PHE A 23 4.57 -4.42 -10.62
CA PHE A 23 4.19 -3.05 -10.33
C PHE A 23 5.36 -2.31 -9.71
N GLU A 24 5.51 -1.03 -10.06
CA GLU A 24 6.43 -0.12 -9.38
C GLU A 24 5.97 0.08 -7.93
N ARG A 25 6.93 0.28 -7.01
CA ARG A 25 6.65 0.58 -5.61
C ARG A 25 7.40 1.83 -5.18
N THR A 26 6.74 2.67 -4.41
CA THR A 26 7.28 3.85 -3.76
C THR A 26 6.78 3.93 -2.31
N GLN A 27 7.37 4.82 -1.52
CA GLN A 27 6.88 5.21 -0.19
C GLN A 27 6.47 6.69 -0.14
N THR A 28 6.58 7.40 -1.27
CA THR A 28 6.32 8.83 -1.33
C THR A 28 5.29 9.15 -2.40
N GLN A 29 4.46 10.14 -2.09
CA GLN A 29 3.48 10.72 -3.00
C GLN A 29 3.54 12.25 -2.88
N PRO A 30 4.48 12.92 -3.57
CA PRO A 30 4.79 14.34 -3.34
C PRO A 30 3.59 15.27 -3.51
N GLU A 31 2.67 14.94 -4.41
CA GLU A 31 1.45 15.70 -4.66
C GLU A 31 0.40 15.52 -3.55
N ASN A 32 0.49 14.47 -2.72
CA ASN A 32 -0.50 14.15 -1.71
C ASN A 32 0.14 14.14 -0.31
N PRO A 33 0.12 15.29 0.41
CA PRO A 33 0.75 15.39 1.72
C PRO A 33 0.11 14.47 2.77
N PHE A 34 -1.13 14.03 2.57
CA PHE A 34 -1.84 13.17 3.52
C PHE A 34 -1.31 11.73 3.53
N ALA A 35 -0.67 11.27 2.45
CA ALA A 35 -0.02 9.97 2.40
C ALA A 35 1.10 9.86 3.46
N ALA A 36 1.83 10.95 3.69
CA ALA A 36 2.91 11.01 4.68
C ALA A 36 2.44 10.95 6.14
N LEU A 37 1.13 11.06 6.40
CA LEU A 37 0.57 10.89 7.74
C LEU A 37 0.52 9.42 8.17
N ILE A 38 0.64 8.48 7.22
CA ILE A 38 0.58 7.05 7.50
C ILE A 38 2.00 6.49 7.59
N PRO A 39 2.47 6.09 8.78
CA PRO A 39 3.82 5.59 8.96
C PRO A 39 4.01 4.22 8.28
N ASP A 40 5.22 3.96 7.79
CA ASP A 40 5.63 2.68 7.19
C ASP A 40 4.70 2.18 6.08
N GLN A 41 4.05 3.11 5.38
CA GLN A 41 3.21 2.82 4.22
C GLN A 41 4.08 2.53 3.00
N HIS A 42 3.60 1.62 2.16
CA HIS A 42 4.08 1.40 0.81
C HIS A 42 2.97 1.72 -0.18
N ILE A 43 3.35 2.15 -1.38
CA ILE A 43 2.43 2.46 -2.46
C ILE A 43 2.85 1.64 -3.67
N ALA A 44 1.96 0.78 -4.15
CA ALA A 44 2.12 0.09 -5.43
C ALA A 44 1.44 0.88 -6.54
N ILE A 45 2.07 1.04 -7.70
CA ILE A 45 1.49 1.73 -8.86
C ILE A 45 0.84 0.70 -9.78
N ILE A 46 -0.49 0.72 -9.84
CA ILE A 46 -1.30 -0.16 -10.69
C ILE A 46 -1.41 0.47 -12.09
N PRO A 47 -0.81 -0.10 -13.14
CA PRO A 47 -0.72 0.53 -14.45
C PRO A 47 -2.07 0.84 -15.08
N SER A 48 -3.05 -0.03 -14.86
CA SER A 48 -4.42 0.11 -15.35
C SER A 48 -5.39 -0.64 -14.44
N PHE A 49 -6.47 0.05 -14.04
CA PHE A 49 -7.52 -0.50 -13.22
C PHE A 49 -8.89 -0.03 -13.71
N THR A 50 -9.70 -0.93 -14.26
CA THR A 50 -11.07 -0.63 -14.72
C THR A 50 -12.07 -0.86 -13.60
N LEU A 51 -12.77 0.21 -13.23
CA LEU A 51 -13.83 0.24 -12.24
C LEU A 51 -15.10 -0.47 -12.73
N GLU A 52 -16.02 -0.80 -11.84
CA GLU A 52 -17.35 -1.34 -12.15
C GLU A 52 -18.14 -0.40 -13.06
N SER A 53 -17.91 0.92 -12.96
CA SER A 53 -18.48 1.94 -13.85
C SER A 53 -17.97 1.86 -15.30
N GLY A 54 -16.92 1.09 -15.57
CA GLY A 54 -16.25 1.02 -16.87
C GLY A 54 -15.16 2.09 -17.08
N VAL A 55 -15.02 3.05 -16.17
CA VAL A 55 -13.91 4.02 -16.20
C VAL A 55 -12.61 3.31 -15.83
N THR A 56 -11.54 3.56 -16.61
CA THR A 56 -10.20 3.06 -16.31
C THR A 56 -9.35 4.16 -15.65
N LEU A 57 -8.77 3.82 -14.51
CA LEU A 57 -7.71 4.58 -13.87
C LEU A 57 -6.36 4.08 -14.38
N TYR A 58 -5.45 4.99 -14.73
CA TYR A 58 -4.08 4.67 -15.15
C TYR A 58 -3.08 5.08 -14.08
N ASN A 59 -2.02 4.29 -13.91
CA ASN A 59 -0.99 4.50 -12.88
C ASN A 59 -1.59 4.78 -11.49
N ALA A 60 -2.64 4.04 -11.14
CA ALA A 60 -3.40 4.24 -9.92
C ALA A 60 -2.57 3.81 -8.70
N PRO A 61 -2.27 4.72 -7.75
CA PRO A 61 -1.55 4.33 -6.55
C PRO A 61 -2.46 3.49 -5.63
N LEU A 62 -1.91 2.43 -5.07
CA LEU A 62 -2.53 1.60 -4.03
C LEU A 62 -1.63 1.63 -2.81
N ALA A 63 -2.04 2.40 -1.81
CA ALA A 63 -1.36 2.47 -0.53
C ALA A 63 -1.70 1.27 0.35
N TYR A 64 -0.70 0.71 1.04
CA TYR A 64 -0.88 -0.41 1.94
C TYR A 64 0.17 -0.41 3.06
N SER A 65 -0.12 -1.11 4.14
CA SER A 65 0.85 -1.42 5.19
C SER A 65 0.86 -2.92 5.46
N THR A 66 1.97 -3.40 6.02
CA THR A 66 2.15 -4.81 6.38
C THR A 66 2.72 -4.95 7.77
N ARG A 67 2.37 -6.03 8.47
CA ARG A 67 2.93 -6.42 9.77
C ARG A 67 3.18 -7.93 9.80
N GLY A 68 4.25 -8.36 10.46
CA GLY A 68 4.68 -9.76 10.46
C GLY A 68 5.41 -10.16 9.17
N THR A 69 5.51 -11.46 8.93
CA THR A 69 6.29 -12.04 7.82
C THR A 69 5.45 -13.01 7.01
N LEU A 70 5.40 -12.81 5.69
CA LEU A 70 4.73 -13.73 4.77
C LEU A 70 5.48 -15.07 4.74
N SER A 71 4.76 -16.17 4.87
CA SER A 71 5.34 -17.51 4.77
C SER A 71 5.89 -17.76 3.36
N PRO A 72 6.86 -18.66 3.19
CA PRO A 72 7.36 -19.05 1.87
C PRO A 72 6.26 -19.51 0.91
N ASP A 73 5.22 -20.15 1.44
CA ASP A 73 4.07 -20.67 0.67
C ASP A 73 2.94 -19.64 0.50
N GLY A 74 3.00 -18.51 1.21
CA GLY A 74 2.03 -17.40 1.09
C GLY A 74 0.66 -17.69 1.70
N ASP A 75 0.57 -18.73 2.53
CA ASP A 75 -0.66 -19.26 3.11
C ASP A 75 -1.05 -18.61 4.45
N ASN A 76 -0.24 -17.68 4.97
CA ASN A 76 -0.48 -16.99 6.24
C ASN A 76 -0.91 -15.52 6.10
N ALA A 77 -1.33 -15.09 4.92
CA ALA A 77 -1.81 -13.73 4.70
C ALA A 77 -3.17 -13.50 5.37
N MET A 78 -3.29 -12.40 6.12
CA MET A 78 -4.53 -11.93 6.73
C MET A 78 -4.82 -10.51 6.25
N VAL A 79 -5.88 -10.35 5.46
CA VAL A 79 -6.32 -9.06 4.95
C VAL A 79 -7.22 -8.39 5.98
N ILE A 80 -6.89 -7.16 6.35
CA ILE A 80 -7.74 -6.29 7.16
C ILE A 80 -8.27 -5.16 6.28
N CYS A 81 -9.59 -4.99 6.27
CA CYS A 81 -10.25 -3.88 5.59
C CYS A 81 -10.59 -2.80 6.62
N HIS A 82 -10.13 -1.57 6.39
CA HIS A 82 -10.43 -0.45 7.28
C HIS A 82 -11.87 0.07 7.09
N ALA A 83 -12.39 0.77 8.09
CA ALA A 83 -13.69 1.45 8.01
C ALA A 83 -13.59 2.79 7.26
N LEU A 84 -14.72 3.51 7.10
CA LEU A 84 -14.84 4.72 6.27
C LEU A 84 -13.73 5.78 6.49
N THR A 85 -13.39 6.07 7.74
CA THR A 85 -12.39 7.11 8.10
C THR A 85 -11.06 6.51 8.52
N GLY A 86 -10.88 5.19 8.36
CA GLY A 86 -9.63 4.52 8.65
C GLY A 86 -8.60 4.72 7.54
N SER A 87 -7.41 4.18 7.76
CA SER A 87 -6.31 4.15 6.80
C SER A 87 -5.68 2.75 6.76
N ALA A 88 -4.65 2.58 5.93
CA ALA A 88 -3.86 1.35 5.90
C ALA A 88 -3.10 1.07 7.21
N ASP A 89 -2.95 2.01 8.14
CA ASP A 89 -2.27 1.76 9.41
C ASP A 89 -3.21 1.17 10.46
N VAL A 90 -3.29 -0.16 10.48
CA VAL A 90 -4.10 -0.91 11.46
C VAL A 90 -3.68 -0.63 12.90
N SER A 91 -2.41 -0.31 13.17
CA SER A 91 -1.94 -0.04 14.53
C SER A 91 -2.53 1.23 15.13
N ASP A 92 -2.93 2.21 14.31
CA ASP A 92 -3.52 3.46 14.76
C ASP A 92 -4.94 3.25 15.33
N TRP A 93 -5.78 2.48 14.64
CA TRP A 93 -7.20 2.33 14.99
C TRP A 93 -7.57 0.98 15.63
N TRP A 94 -6.75 -0.06 15.47
CA TRP A 94 -6.91 -1.39 16.09
C TRP A 94 -5.65 -1.90 16.79
N GLY A 95 -4.73 -1.01 17.19
CA GLY A 95 -3.48 -1.33 17.88
C GLY A 95 -3.59 -2.37 19.01
N PRO A 96 -4.56 -2.29 19.95
CA PRO A 96 -4.70 -3.27 21.03
C PRO A 96 -4.98 -4.72 20.58
N LEU A 97 -5.44 -4.91 19.34
CA LEU A 97 -5.72 -6.21 18.75
C LEU A 97 -4.52 -6.80 18.01
N LEU A 98 -3.47 -6.02 17.76
CA LEU A 98 -2.24 -6.43 17.08
C LEU A 98 -1.16 -6.90 18.06
N GLY A 99 -0.50 -8.01 17.74
CA GLY A 99 0.68 -8.49 18.47
C GLY A 99 0.66 -9.98 18.80
N PRO A 100 1.77 -10.56 19.29
CA PRO A 100 1.85 -11.97 19.66
C PRO A 100 0.74 -12.39 20.64
N GLY A 101 0.00 -13.45 20.31
CA GLY A 101 -1.12 -13.96 21.10
C GLY A 101 -2.38 -13.08 21.09
N ARG A 102 -2.45 -12.02 20.26
CA ARG A 102 -3.63 -11.18 20.09
C ARG A 102 -4.51 -11.67 18.92
N ALA A 103 -5.62 -10.97 18.67
CA ALA A 103 -6.54 -11.32 17.58
C ALA A 103 -5.84 -11.28 16.22
N PHE A 104 -5.00 -10.27 15.99
CA PHE A 104 -4.15 -10.12 14.82
C PHE A 104 -2.71 -10.48 15.21
N ASP A 105 -2.48 -11.78 15.36
CA ASP A 105 -1.20 -12.32 15.81
C ASP A 105 -0.14 -12.27 14.69
N ILE A 106 0.64 -11.19 14.69
CA ILE A 106 1.71 -10.94 13.71
C ILE A 106 2.92 -11.89 13.85
N SER A 107 2.95 -12.76 14.87
CA SER A 107 3.93 -13.86 14.95
C SER A 107 3.50 -15.09 14.13
N ARG A 108 2.23 -15.14 13.71
CA ARG A 108 1.63 -16.24 12.95
C ARG A 108 1.20 -15.80 11.56
N PHE A 109 0.59 -14.62 11.45
CA PHE A 109 0.03 -14.10 10.22
C PHE A 109 0.87 -12.95 9.66
N PHE A 110 0.91 -12.88 8.33
CA PHE A 110 1.28 -11.68 7.60
C PHE A 110 0.04 -10.81 7.44
N VAL A 111 -0.08 -9.80 8.28
CA VAL A 111 -1.22 -8.87 8.25
C VAL A 111 -0.95 -7.82 7.18
N ILE A 112 -1.91 -7.63 6.27
CA ILE A 112 -1.89 -6.61 5.23
C ILE A 112 -3.17 -5.80 5.28
N CYS A 113 -3.05 -4.47 5.20
CA CYS A 113 -4.19 -3.57 5.06
C CYS A 113 -3.92 -2.62 3.89
N MET A 114 -4.84 -2.61 2.94
CA MET A 114 -4.80 -1.71 1.78
C MET A 114 -5.76 -0.56 2.05
N ASN A 115 -5.33 0.64 1.69
CA ASN A 115 -6.15 1.84 1.79
C ASN A 115 -7.14 1.87 0.61
N SER A 116 -8.41 2.09 0.90
CA SER A 116 -9.52 2.00 -0.06
C SER A 116 -9.43 3.11 -1.12
N LEU A 117 -10.06 2.90 -2.27
CA LEU A 117 -10.15 3.91 -3.32
C LEU A 117 -10.91 5.14 -2.81
N GLY A 118 -10.49 6.33 -3.25
CA GLY A 118 -11.07 7.60 -2.80
C GLY A 118 -10.55 8.11 -1.46
N SER A 119 -9.87 7.27 -0.66
CA SER A 119 -9.23 7.69 0.59
C SER A 119 -8.04 8.64 0.32
N PRO A 120 -7.87 9.71 1.12
CA PRO A 120 -6.76 10.64 0.93
C PRO A 120 -5.40 10.05 1.34
N TYR A 121 -5.36 8.89 1.99
CA TYR A 121 -4.16 8.31 2.60
C TYR A 121 -3.32 7.44 1.64
N GLY A 122 -3.02 7.96 0.45
CA GLY A 122 -2.04 7.39 -0.47
C GLY A 122 -2.59 6.57 -1.65
N SER A 123 -3.85 6.12 -1.58
CA SER A 123 -4.49 5.41 -2.71
C SER A 123 -5.11 6.40 -3.70
N ALA A 124 -5.40 5.92 -4.91
CA ALA A 124 -6.05 6.71 -5.97
C ALA A 124 -7.32 7.38 -5.43
N SER A 125 -7.37 8.71 -5.53
CA SER A 125 -8.38 9.52 -4.86
C SER A 125 -8.49 10.92 -5.48
N PRO A 126 -9.46 11.75 -5.04
CA PRO A 126 -9.54 13.16 -5.46
C PRO A 126 -8.25 13.96 -5.28
N VAL A 127 -7.36 13.55 -4.37
CA VAL A 127 -6.11 14.29 -4.07
C VAL A 127 -4.89 13.76 -4.82
N THR A 128 -5.05 12.76 -5.69
CA THR A 128 -3.96 12.22 -6.53
C THR A 128 -3.96 12.85 -7.91
N ASN A 129 -2.78 12.97 -8.54
CA ASN A 129 -2.67 13.45 -9.92
C ASN A 129 -3.37 12.51 -10.91
N LYS A 130 -4.04 13.09 -11.92
CA LYS A 130 -4.69 12.30 -12.96
C LYS A 130 -3.67 11.49 -13.75
N ASP A 131 -3.95 10.20 -13.93
CA ASP A 131 -3.09 9.23 -14.62
C ASP A 131 -1.66 9.13 -14.04
N GLY A 132 -1.48 9.52 -12.77
CA GLY A 132 -0.18 9.54 -12.08
C GLY A 132 0.82 10.57 -12.62
N ASN A 133 0.38 11.53 -13.44
CA ASN A 133 1.26 12.49 -14.10
C ASN A 133 1.23 13.85 -13.38
N PRO A 134 2.34 14.36 -12.82
CA PRO A 134 2.41 15.67 -12.17
C PRO A 134 2.12 16.87 -13.07
N ALA A 135 2.22 16.71 -14.40
CA ALA A 135 1.80 17.74 -15.35
C ALA A 135 0.27 17.82 -15.51
N ASN A 136 -0.44 16.77 -15.09
CA ASN A 136 -1.89 16.79 -14.98
C ASN A 136 -2.30 17.35 -13.61
N GLU A 137 -3.47 17.96 -13.55
CA GLU A 137 -4.07 18.36 -12.28
C GLU A 137 -4.47 17.12 -11.46
N ARG A 138 -4.71 17.33 -10.16
CA ARG A 138 -5.34 16.30 -9.32
C ARG A 138 -6.74 15.98 -9.84
N TYR A 139 -7.22 14.76 -9.58
CA TYR A 139 -8.56 14.37 -9.99
C TYR A 139 -9.66 15.28 -9.43
N GLY A 140 -9.50 15.80 -8.21
CA GLY A 140 -10.47 16.71 -7.61
C GLY A 140 -11.91 16.16 -7.65
N PRO A 141 -12.93 16.99 -7.93
CA PRO A 141 -14.30 16.54 -8.05
C PRO A 141 -14.55 15.59 -9.24
N GLU A 142 -13.62 15.49 -10.19
CA GLU A 142 -13.70 14.59 -11.34
C GLU A 142 -13.23 13.16 -11.05
N PHE A 143 -12.80 12.85 -9.81
CA PHE A 143 -12.50 11.48 -9.43
C PHE A 143 -13.75 10.59 -9.62
N PRO A 144 -13.65 9.46 -10.34
CA PRO A 144 -14.82 8.64 -10.63
C PRO A 144 -15.40 8.04 -9.36
N LEU A 145 -16.72 7.83 -9.36
CA LEU A 145 -17.38 7.09 -8.30
C LEU A 145 -16.86 5.66 -8.27
N THR A 146 -16.50 5.20 -7.08
CA THR A 146 -16.02 3.85 -6.81
C THR A 146 -17.04 3.08 -5.98
N THR A 147 -16.93 1.76 -6.02
CA THR A 147 -17.79 0.83 -5.31
C THR A 147 -16.96 -0.07 -4.40
N ILE A 148 -17.61 -0.74 -3.46
CA ILE A 148 -16.95 -1.77 -2.63
C ILE A 148 -16.41 -2.92 -3.51
N ARG A 149 -17.02 -3.18 -4.68
CA ARG A 149 -16.51 -4.21 -5.61
C ARG A 149 -15.19 -3.78 -6.24
N ASP A 150 -14.99 -2.48 -6.42
CA ASP A 150 -13.71 -1.93 -6.89
C ASP A 150 -12.64 -2.07 -5.82
N ASP A 151 -12.94 -1.83 -4.54
CA ASP A 151 -11.97 -2.00 -3.45
C ASP A 151 -11.52 -3.46 -3.28
N VAL A 152 -12.38 -4.43 -3.60
CA VAL A 152 -12.09 -5.87 -3.47
C VAL A 152 -11.28 -6.44 -4.64
N LYS A 153 -11.33 -5.80 -5.81
CA LYS A 153 -10.78 -6.32 -7.08
C LYS A 153 -9.29 -6.03 -7.22
#